data_AF-A0A5E6YBF7-F1
#
_entry.id   AF-A0A5E6YBF7-F1
#
_cell.length_a   1.000
_cell.length_b   1.000
_cell.length_c   1.000
_cell.angle_alpha   90.00
_cell.angle_beta   90.00
_cell.angle_gamma   90.00
#
_symmetry.space_group_name_H-M   'P 1'
#
loop_
_entity.id
_entity.type
_entity.pdbx_description
1 polymer ?
#
loop_
_entity_poly.entity_id
_entity_poly.type
_entity_poly.pdbx_seq_one_letter_code
_entity_poly.pdbx_strand_id
1 'polypeptide(L)'
;MAGLTKEQKAAKVLLEKATALSGMSAEDFDKLGEQERADWGKSAQEALDLEAANAQRLADEAGANRATAKLAAKEDGPDYSGLIKVEQGGEVLYVHPTCLDDHTRLGWKEV
;
A
#
# COMPACT_ATOMS: atom_id res chain seq x y z
N MET A 1 3.43 -21.82 35.91
CA MET A 1 3.68 -21.83 34.45
C MET A 1 4.65 -20.70 34.15
N ALA A 2 5.96 -20.94 34.22
CA ALA A 2 6.95 -19.91 33.89
C ALA A 2 6.82 -19.59 32.39
N GLY A 3 6.36 -18.38 32.08
CA GLY A 3 6.31 -17.90 30.71
C GLY A 3 7.73 -17.72 30.18
N LEU A 4 7.99 -18.18 28.96
CA LEU A 4 9.25 -17.96 28.27
C LEU A 4 9.57 -16.45 28.25
N THR A 5 10.82 -16.09 28.55
CA THR A 5 11.29 -14.71 28.52
C THR A 5 11.24 -14.15 27.09
N LYS A 6 11.25 -12.82 26.93
CA LYS A 6 11.20 -12.19 25.60
C LYS A 6 12.32 -12.69 24.68
N GLU A 7 13.50 -12.90 25.24
CA GLU A 7 14.66 -13.43 24.51
C GLU A 7 14.47 -14.89 24.10
N GLN A 8 13.92 -15.73 24.98
CA GLN A 8 13.61 -17.12 24.64
C GLN A 8 12.56 -17.22 23.53
N LYS A 9 11.60 -16.29 23.50
CA LYS A 9 10.62 -16.21 22.40
C LYS A 9 11.29 -15.78 21.09
N ALA A 10 12.15 -14.77 21.12
CA ALA A 10 12.88 -14.32 19.94
C ALA A 10 13.78 -15.42 19.37
N ALA A 11 14.52 -16.13 20.24
CA ALA A 11 15.34 -17.26 19.84
C ALA A 11 14.52 -18.40 19.22
N LYS A 12 13.33 -18.67 19.77
CA LYS A 12 12.41 -19.68 19.21
C LYS A 12 11.87 -19.27 17.84
N VAL A 13 11.47 -18.00 17.67
CA VAL A 13 10.99 -17.46 16.40
C VAL A 13 12.09 -17.50 15.33
N LEU A 14 13.32 -17.15 15.70
CA LEU A 14 14.48 -17.25 14.82
C LEU A 14 14.75 -18.69 14.39
N LEU A 15 14.72 -19.64 15.34
CA LEU A 15 14.94 -21.05 15.04
C LEU A 15 13.80 -21.63 14.18
N GLU A 16 12.56 -21.23 14.42
CA GLU A 16 11.41 -21.61 13.59
C GLU A 16 11.50 -21.05 12.17
N LYS A 17 11.92 -19.79 12.01
CA LYS A 17 12.17 -19.19 10.68
C LYS A 17 13.36 -19.82 9.98
N ALA A 18 14.44 -20.11 10.69
CA ALA A 18 15.63 -20.75 10.12
C ALA A 18 15.32 -22.17 9.64
N THR A 19 14.58 -22.96 10.43
CA THR A 19 14.11 -24.31 10.05
C THR A 19 13.10 -24.27 8.91
N ALA A 20 12.18 -23.29 8.91
CA ALA A 20 11.24 -23.09 7.80
C ALA A 20 11.93 -22.69 6.48
N LEU A 21 12.93 -21.81 6.53
CA LEU A 21 13.70 -21.37 5.35
C LEU A 21 14.58 -22.50 4.79
N SER A 22 15.20 -23.28 5.67
CA SER A 22 16.06 -24.40 5.28
C SER A 22 15.25 -25.66 4.92
N GLY A 23 13.96 -25.70 5.23
CA GLY A 23 13.07 -26.83 4.94
C GLY A 23 13.37 -28.09 5.75
N MET A 24 14.14 -27.97 6.84
CA MET A 24 14.57 -29.07 7.69
C MET A 24 14.03 -28.96 9.11
N SER A 25 14.05 -30.08 9.83
CA SER A 25 13.61 -30.13 11.22
C SER A 25 14.59 -29.36 12.13
N ALA A 26 14.13 -28.93 13.31
CA ALA A 26 15.00 -28.33 14.33
C ALA A 26 16.12 -29.28 14.76
N GLU A 27 15.86 -30.58 14.73
CA GLU A 27 16.81 -31.63 15.09
C GLU A 27 17.91 -31.78 14.05
N ASP A 28 17.59 -31.57 12.76
CA ASP A 28 18.57 -31.59 11.68
C ASP A 28 19.33 -30.26 11.59
N PHE A 29 18.66 -29.16 11.89
CA PHE A 29 19.29 -27.85 12.03
C PHE A 29 20.36 -27.84 13.14
N ASP A 30 20.12 -28.53 14.26
CA ASP A 30 21.08 -28.67 15.35
C ASP A 30 22.24 -29.65 15.02
N LYS A 31 22.18 -30.36 13.89
CA LYS A 31 23.31 -31.17 13.39
C LYS A 31 24.18 -30.41 12.40
N LEU A 32 23.73 -29.27 11.89
CA LEU A 32 24.49 -28.45 10.95
C LEU A 32 25.78 -27.91 11.58
N GLY A 33 26.77 -27.57 10.76
CA GLY A 33 27.97 -26.89 11.24
C GLY A 33 27.64 -25.51 11.83
N GLU A 34 28.50 -25.02 12.72
CA GLU A 34 28.32 -23.70 13.36
C GLU A 34 28.21 -22.57 12.31
N GLN A 35 28.94 -22.70 11.21
CA GLN A 35 28.90 -21.76 10.09
C GLN A 35 27.58 -21.81 9.32
N GLU A 36 27.05 -23.00 9.03
CA GLU A 36 25.77 -23.14 8.33
C GLU A 36 24.61 -22.64 9.20
N ARG A 37 24.62 -22.91 10.51
CA ARG A 37 23.62 -22.37 11.44
C ARG A 37 23.69 -20.85 11.51
N ALA A 38 24.89 -20.27 11.44
CA ALA A 38 25.06 -18.82 11.40
C ALA A 38 24.51 -18.22 10.11
N ASP A 39 24.75 -18.85 8.95
CA ASP A 39 24.24 -18.40 7.65
C ASP A 39 22.71 -18.45 7.58
N TRP A 40 22.11 -19.55 8.07
CA TRP A 40 20.66 -19.67 8.17
C TRP A 40 20.06 -18.76 9.25
N GLY A 41 20.74 -18.57 10.37
CA GLY A 41 20.33 -17.64 11.42
C GLY A 41 20.30 -16.20 10.93
N LYS A 42 21.30 -15.80 10.13
CA LYS A 42 21.33 -14.50 9.46
C LYS A 42 20.19 -14.36 8.46
N SER A 43 19.98 -15.37 7.62
CA SER A 43 18.89 -15.41 6.64
C SER A 43 17.51 -15.33 7.33
N ALA A 44 17.33 -15.98 8.47
CA ALA A 44 16.12 -15.93 9.29
C ALA A 44 15.89 -14.54 9.90
N GLN A 45 16.95 -13.90 10.40
CA GLN A 45 16.89 -12.54 10.91
C GLN A 45 16.54 -11.54 9.80
N GLU A 46 17.20 -11.64 8.64
CA GLU A 46 16.91 -10.80 7.47
C GLU A 46 15.46 -10.99 6.97
N ALA A 47 14.94 -12.21 6.98
CA ALA A 47 13.55 -12.48 6.62
C ALA A 47 12.56 -11.86 7.62
N LEU A 48 12.86 -11.90 8.93
CA LEU A 48 12.04 -11.26 9.96
C LEU A 48 12.08 -9.74 9.83
N ASP A 49 13.26 -9.17 9.57
CA ASP A 49 13.43 -7.72 9.38
C ASP A 49 12.72 -7.24 8.10
N LEU A 50 12.76 -8.04 7.03
CA LEU A 50 12.02 -7.76 5.80
C LEU A 50 10.50 -7.85 6.01
N GLU A 51 10.02 -8.84 6.77
CA GLU A 51 8.60 -8.98 7.12
C GLU A 51 8.13 -7.80 8.00
N ALA A 52 8.95 -7.38 8.97
CA ALA A 52 8.69 -6.20 9.79
C ALA A 52 8.68 -4.91 8.96
N ALA A 53 9.65 -4.74 8.05
CA ALA A 53 9.71 -3.61 7.14
C ALA A 53 8.53 -3.56 6.18
N ASN A 54 8.08 -4.72 5.67
CA ASN A 54 6.92 -4.79 4.79
C ASN A 54 5.61 -4.55 5.56
N ALA A 55 5.48 -5.05 6.79
CA ALA A 55 4.35 -4.73 7.66
C ALA A 55 4.28 -3.23 7.98
N GLN A 56 5.43 -2.60 8.23
CA GLN A 56 5.54 -1.16 8.42
C GLN A 56 5.16 -0.40 7.14
N ARG A 57 5.68 -0.79 5.98
CA ARG A 57 5.30 -0.22 4.67
C ARG A 57 3.81 -0.32 4.42
N LEU A 58 3.19 -1.46 4.71
CA LEU A 58 1.73 -1.65 4.56
C LEU A 58 0.93 -0.75 5.51
N ALA A 59 1.42 -0.54 6.73
CA ALA A 59 0.82 0.37 7.70
C ALA A 59 0.96 1.85 7.28
N ASP A 60 2.13 2.22 6.75
CA ASP A 60 2.39 3.55 6.19
C ASP A 60 1.59 3.81 4.91
N GLU A 61 1.44 2.81 4.03
CA GLU A 61 0.54 2.87 2.87
C GLU A 61 -0.93 3.01 3.30
N ALA A 62 -1.37 2.29 4.34
CA ALA A 62 -2.72 2.47 4.89
C ALA A 62 -2.92 3.85 5.54
N GLY A 63 -1.88 4.41 6.15
CA GLY A 63 -1.87 5.78 6.68
C GLY A 63 -1.90 6.84 5.58
N ALA A 64 -1.11 6.66 4.52
CA ALA A 64 -1.09 7.52 3.33
C ALA A 64 -2.44 7.51 2.62
N ASN A 65 -3.09 6.35 2.49
CA ASN A 65 -4.41 6.23 1.87
C ASN A 65 -5.52 6.91 2.69
N ARG A 66 -5.39 6.96 4.03
CA ARG A 66 -6.27 7.77 4.89
C ARG A 66 -5.99 9.27 4.77
N ALA A 67 -4.74 9.68 4.57
CA ALA A 67 -4.38 11.08 4.40
C ALA A 67 -4.88 11.62 3.05
N THR A 68 -4.76 10.85 1.96
CA THR A 68 -5.35 11.19 0.67
C THR A 68 -6.87 11.14 0.70
N ALA A 69 -7.50 10.19 1.40
CA ALA A 69 -8.97 10.19 1.55
C ALA A 69 -9.49 11.39 2.35
N LYS A 70 -8.74 11.89 3.34
CA LYS A 70 -9.09 13.09 4.11
C LYS A 70 -8.86 14.39 3.33
N LEU A 71 -7.95 14.38 2.35
CA LEU A 71 -7.77 15.47 1.38
C LEU A 71 -8.82 15.42 0.24
N ALA A 72 -9.16 14.22 -0.24
CA ALA A 72 -10.19 14.00 -1.27
C ALA A 72 -11.61 14.35 -0.79
N ALA A 73 -11.87 14.31 0.53
CA ALA A 73 -13.13 14.81 1.10
C ALA A 73 -13.21 16.36 1.15
N LYS A 74 -12.17 17.06 0.71
CA LYS A 74 -12.10 18.53 0.60
C LYS A 74 -11.86 19.03 -0.82
N GLU A 75 -12.00 18.16 -1.81
CA GLU A 75 -12.02 18.57 -3.21
C GLU A 75 -13.49 18.63 -3.64
N ASP A 76 -14.03 19.85 -3.51
CA ASP A 76 -14.92 20.43 -4.52
C ASP A 76 -14.64 19.80 -5.88
N GLY A 77 -15.70 19.46 -6.63
CA GLY A 77 -15.58 18.96 -8.00
C GLY A 77 -14.74 19.89 -8.88
N PRO A 78 -14.47 19.51 -10.14
CA PRO A 78 -13.70 20.36 -11.04
C PRO A 78 -14.28 21.76 -11.02
N ASP A 79 -13.44 22.78 -10.78
CA ASP A 79 -13.92 24.15 -10.69
C ASP A 79 -14.42 24.59 -12.06
N TYR A 80 -15.73 24.49 -12.26
CA TYR A 80 -16.42 24.94 -13.47
C TYR A 80 -16.79 26.44 -13.37
N SER A 81 -16.29 27.15 -12.36
CA SER A 81 -16.54 28.59 -12.20
C SER A 81 -16.02 29.34 -13.43
N GLY A 82 -16.93 30.04 -14.12
CA GLY A 82 -16.62 30.78 -15.35
C GLY A 82 -16.79 29.98 -16.65
N LEU A 83 -17.20 28.71 -16.57
CA LEU A 83 -17.63 27.94 -17.74
C LEU A 83 -19.15 28.00 -17.88
N ILE A 84 -19.60 27.99 -19.14
CA ILE A 84 -21.01 27.99 -19.52
C ILE A 84 -21.44 26.54 -19.73
N LYS A 85 -22.53 26.16 -19.10
CA LYS A 85 -23.11 24.83 -19.24
C LYS A 85 -23.93 24.77 -20.52
N VAL A 86 -23.65 23.78 -21.36
CA VAL A 86 -24.39 23.54 -22.61
C VAL A 86 -24.85 22.09 -22.70
N GLU A 87 -25.98 21.83 -23.35
CA GLU A 87 -26.58 20.51 -23.54
C GLU A 87 -26.91 20.24 -25.01
N GLN A 88 -26.63 19.02 -25.46
CA GLN A 88 -27.05 18.51 -26.76
C GLN A 88 -27.39 17.01 -26.66
N GLY A 89 -28.61 16.62 -27.03
CA GLY A 89 -28.98 15.19 -27.12
C GLY A 89 -28.89 14.40 -25.81
N GLY A 90 -28.96 15.09 -24.65
CA GLY A 90 -28.81 14.48 -23.32
C GLY A 90 -27.38 14.46 -22.79
N GLU A 91 -26.40 14.97 -23.54
CA GLU A 91 -25.03 15.17 -23.09
C GLU A 91 -24.83 16.61 -22.61
N VAL A 92 -24.11 16.78 -21.49
CA VAL A 92 -23.83 18.07 -20.86
C VAL A 92 -22.33 18.35 -20.90
N LEU A 93 -21.97 19.54 -21.36
CA LEU A 93 -20.59 20.04 -21.38
C LEU A 93 -20.48 21.40 -20.69
N TYR A 94 -19.31 21.69 -20.13
CA TYR A 94 -18.95 22.99 -19.59
C TYR A 94 -17.91 23.62 -20.51
N VAL A 95 -18.28 24.69 -21.21
CA VAL A 95 -17.47 25.32 -22.25
C VAL A 95 -17.08 26.73 -21.87
N HIS A 96 -15.92 27.19 -22.33
CA HIS A 96 -15.51 28.57 -22.13
C HIS A 96 -16.43 29.52 -22.91
N PRO A 97 -16.76 30.72 -22.41
CA PRO A 97 -17.64 31.67 -23.10
C PRO A 97 -17.23 31.98 -24.54
N THR A 98 -15.94 32.00 -24.83
CA THR A 98 -15.42 32.23 -26.19
C THR A 98 -15.73 31.10 -27.17
N CYS A 99 -16.05 29.90 -26.66
CA CYS A 99 -16.39 28.73 -27.46
C CYS A 99 -17.91 28.54 -27.58
N LEU A 100 -18.73 29.34 -26.89
CA LEU A 100 -20.18 29.19 -26.87
C LEU A 100 -20.79 29.34 -28.27
N ASP A 101 -20.34 30.33 -29.05
CA ASP A 101 -20.82 30.56 -30.41
C ASP A 101 -20.59 29.34 -31.33
N ASP A 102 -19.43 28.69 -31.20
CA ASP A 102 -19.10 27.50 -31.99
C ASP A 102 -19.99 26.31 -31.61
N HIS A 103 -20.17 26.08 -30.31
CA HIS A 103 -21.04 25.01 -29.81
C HIS A 103 -22.52 25.29 -30.18
N THR A 104 -22.95 26.55 -30.15
CA THR A 104 -24.29 26.95 -30.57
C THR A 104 -24.52 26.68 -32.06
N ARG A 105 -23.51 26.95 -32.92
CA ARG A 105 -23.55 26.60 -34.36
C ARG A 105 -23.61 25.10 -34.60
N LEU A 106 -22.99 24.31 -33.73
CA LEU A 106 -23.05 22.84 -33.72
C LEU A 106 -24.36 22.29 -33.13
N GLY A 107 -25.25 23.17 -32.64
CA GLY A 107 -26.57 22.80 -32.12
C GLY A 107 -26.62 22.48 -30.63
N TRP A 108 -25.59 22.86 -29.87
CA TRP A 108 -25.60 22.84 -28.41
C TRP A 108 -26.39 24.03 -27.87
N LYS A 109 -27.08 23.85 -26.75
CA LYS A 109 -27.90 24.89 -26.12
C LYS A 109 -27.41 25.17 -24.72
N GLU A 110 -27.31 26.43 -24.35
CA GLU A 110 -27.05 26.82 -22.96
C GLU A 110 -28.19 26.37 -22.04
N VAL A 111 -27.85 25.90 -20.83
CA VAL A 111 -28.78 25.38 -19.82
C VAL A 111 -28.62 26.11 -18.49
#